data_AF-A0A7C3SRI2-F1
#
_entry.id   AF-A0A7C3SRI2-F1
#
_cell.length_a   1.000
_cell.length_b   1.000
_cell.length_c   1.000
_cell.angle_alpha   90.00
_cell.angle_beta   90.00
_cell.angle_gamma   90.00
#
_symmetry.space_group_name_H-M   'P 1'
#
loop_
_entity.id
_entity.type
_entity.pdbx_description
1 polymer ?
#
loop_
_entity_poly.entity_id
_entity_poly.type
_entity_poly.pdbx_seq_one_letter_code
_entity_poly.pdbx_strand_id
1 'polypeptide(L)'
;EISKKDMETKDLEKILENIKELKKPWIVKPSNQGSTIGLSVANNKDELIKALEYAFKFDQYILIEEFIRGKEITASIYDVENTICLPLIEIIPKTGFYDYQTKYTPGLSEHIIPARLSEETYKKAQELGVLAHQALGCRHLSRVDMIVEEDTQNIYVLEVNTIPGMTETSLYPESAKAFGIEFPDLIDSFIKSALRSI
;
A
#
# COMPACT_ATOMS: atom_id res chain seq x y z
N GLU A 1 -11.68 -7.25 -10.58
CA GLU A 1 -11.98 -8.16 -9.46
C GLU A 1 -12.61 -9.45 -10.01
N ILE A 2 -12.26 -10.60 -9.45
CA ILE A 2 -12.77 -11.93 -9.83
C ILE A 2 -13.34 -12.59 -8.59
N SER A 3 -14.54 -13.17 -8.68
CA SER A 3 -15.16 -13.89 -7.57
C SER A 3 -14.81 -15.38 -7.59
N LYS A 4 -14.88 -16.04 -6.45
CA LYS A 4 -14.64 -17.50 -6.34
C LYS A 4 -15.59 -18.32 -7.23
N LYS A 5 -16.82 -17.83 -7.41
CA LYS A 5 -17.82 -18.45 -8.30
C LYS A 5 -17.39 -18.42 -9.77
N ASP A 6 -16.61 -17.42 -10.19
CA ASP A 6 -16.07 -17.33 -11.56
C ASP A 6 -14.95 -18.37 -11.80
N MET A 7 -14.26 -18.83 -10.75
CA MET A 7 -13.29 -19.93 -10.83
C MET A 7 -13.94 -21.31 -10.84
N GLU A 8 -15.07 -21.48 -10.15
CA GLU A 8 -15.80 -22.76 -10.10
C GLU A 8 -16.36 -23.17 -11.48
N THR A 9 -16.66 -22.20 -12.34
CA THR A 9 -17.05 -22.45 -13.73
C THR A 9 -15.87 -22.77 -14.65
N LYS A 10 -14.62 -22.64 -14.16
CA LYS A 10 -13.36 -22.86 -14.87
C LYS A 10 -13.20 -22.12 -16.20
N ASP A 11 -13.92 -21.02 -16.42
CA ASP A 11 -13.79 -20.25 -17.66
C ASP A 11 -12.58 -19.31 -17.60
N LEU A 12 -11.39 -19.93 -17.60
CA LEU A 12 -10.10 -19.24 -17.58
C LEU A 12 -9.93 -18.34 -18.82
N GLU A 13 -10.53 -18.71 -19.95
CA GLU A 13 -10.50 -17.89 -21.16
C GLU A 13 -11.22 -16.56 -20.95
N LYS A 14 -12.39 -16.58 -20.31
CA LYS A 14 -13.10 -15.35 -19.94
C LYS A 14 -12.31 -14.48 -18.95
N ILE A 15 -11.65 -15.10 -17.97
CA ILE A 15 -10.77 -14.35 -17.05
C ILE A 15 -9.63 -13.68 -17.82
N LEU A 16 -8.96 -14.42 -18.72
CA LEU A 16 -7.86 -13.90 -19.53
C LEU A 16 -8.32 -12.81 -20.49
N GLU A 17 -9.52 -12.92 -21.06
CA GLU A 17 -10.12 -11.90 -21.91
C GLU A 17 -10.37 -10.60 -21.12
N ASN A 18 -10.83 -10.70 -19.88
CA ASN A 18 -11.06 -9.54 -19.01
C ASN A 18 -9.77 -8.82 -18.61
N ILE A 19 -8.63 -9.51 -18.61
CA ILE A 19 -7.33 -8.94 -18.25
C ILE A 19 -6.39 -8.77 -19.45
N LYS A 20 -6.89 -8.92 -20.68
CA LYS A 20 -6.05 -8.91 -21.90
C LYS A 20 -5.27 -7.61 -22.10
N GLU A 21 -5.81 -6.50 -21.59
CA GLU A 21 -5.17 -5.18 -21.65
C GLU A 21 -4.14 -4.98 -20.54
N LEU A 22 -4.13 -5.84 -19.50
CA LEU A 22 -3.17 -5.75 -18.41
C LEU A 22 -1.84 -6.38 -18.81
N LYS A 23 -0.78 -5.61 -18.72
CA LYS A 23 0.60 -6.05 -18.94
C LYS A 23 1.04 -7.01 -17.84
N LYS A 24 1.83 -7.99 -18.25
CA LYS A 24 2.54 -8.90 -17.35
C LYS A 24 3.83 -8.24 -16.82
N PRO A 25 4.32 -8.65 -15.64
CA PRO A 25 3.70 -9.62 -14.75
C PRO A 25 2.47 -9.07 -14.03
N TRP A 26 1.64 -9.96 -13.50
CA TRP A 26 0.44 -9.60 -12.76
C TRP A 26 0.62 -9.77 -11.26
N ILE A 27 0.09 -8.84 -10.46
CA ILE A 27 -0.12 -8.98 -9.02
C ILE A 27 -1.49 -9.60 -8.80
N VAL A 28 -1.54 -10.70 -8.05
CA VAL A 28 -2.78 -11.37 -7.66
C VAL A 28 -2.90 -11.27 -6.15
N LYS A 29 -3.94 -10.61 -5.64
CA LYS A 29 -4.10 -10.37 -4.20
C LYS A 29 -5.57 -10.49 -3.75
N PRO A 30 -5.85 -11.01 -2.54
CA PRO A 30 -7.19 -10.99 -1.99
C PRO A 30 -7.69 -9.56 -1.76
N SER A 31 -8.97 -9.27 -2.02
CA SER A 31 -9.52 -7.91 -1.95
C SER A 31 -9.51 -7.32 -0.53
N ASN A 32 -9.68 -8.14 0.52
CA ASN A 32 -9.84 -7.70 1.91
C ASN A 32 -8.72 -8.18 2.85
N GLN A 33 -7.52 -8.39 2.34
CA GLN A 33 -6.38 -8.80 3.17
C GLN A 33 -5.29 -7.73 3.22
N GLY A 34 -4.66 -7.62 4.38
CA GLY A 34 -3.47 -6.79 4.58
C GLY A 34 -2.21 -7.64 4.69
N SER A 35 -1.07 -6.98 4.91
CA SER A 35 0.21 -7.65 5.20
C SER A 35 0.72 -8.59 4.10
N THR A 36 0.29 -8.41 2.85
CA THR A 36 0.74 -9.25 1.72
C THR A 36 0.29 -10.72 1.84
N ILE A 37 -0.68 -11.04 2.72
CA ILE A 37 -1.23 -12.39 2.85
C ILE A 37 -2.02 -12.76 1.59
N GLY A 38 -1.73 -13.93 1.02
CA GLY A 38 -2.39 -14.39 -0.21
C GLY A 38 -1.93 -13.69 -1.49
N LEU A 39 -0.97 -12.76 -1.42
CA LEU A 39 -0.44 -12.07 -2.59
C LEU A 39 0.54 -12.98 -3.36
N SER A 40 0.51 -12.90 -4.69
CA SER A 40 1.43 -13.61 -5.58
C SER A 40 1.71 -12.80 -6.84
N VAL A 41 2.83 -13.11 -7.49
CA VAL A 41 3.21 -12.54 -8.80
C VAL A 41 3.05 -13.64 -9.85
N ALA A 42 2.43 -13.32 -10.97
CA ALA A 42 2.23 -14.26 -12.08
C ALA A 42 2.80 -13.71 -13.39
N ASN A 43 3.77 -14.40 -13.97
CA ASN A 43 4.42 -14.03 -15.23
C ASN A 43 3.74 -14.67 -16.45
N ASN A 44 2.93 -15.70 -16.24
CA ASN A 44 2.27 -16.47 -17.29
C ASN A 44 0.93 -17.02 -16.81
N LYS A 45 0.21 -17.69 -17.72
CA LYS A 45 -1.13 -18.23 -17.45
C LYS A 45 -1.11 -19.30 -16.36
N ASP A 46 -0.12 -20.19 -16.35
CA ASP A 46 -0.03 -21.28 -15.38
C ASP A 46 0.25 -20.75 -13.97
N GLU A 47 1.12 -19.73 -13.86
CA GLU A 47 1.37 -19.03 -12.60
C GLU A 47 0.13 -18.26 -12.13
N LEU A 48 -0.64 -17.66 -13.04
CA LEU A 48 -1.87 -16.95 -12.70
C LEU A 48 -2.91 -17.90 -12.06
N ILE A 49 -3.09 -19.11 -12.61
CA ILE A 49 -4.01 -20.11 -12.05
C ILE A 49 -3.59 -20.46 -10.61
N LYS A 50 -2.31 -20.78 -10.40
CA LYS A 50 -1.78 -21.13 -9.07
C LYS A 50 -1.93 -19.98 -8.07
N ALA A 51 -1.67 -18.75 -8.53
CA ALA A 51 -1.82 -17.54 -7.72
C ALA A 51 -3.28 -17.32 -7.31
N LEU A 52 -4.24 -17.49 -8.23
CA LEU A 52 -5.66 -17.42 -7.94
C LEU A 52 -6.08 -18.49 -6.92
N GLU A 53 -5.72 -19.76 -7.15
CA GLU A 53 -6.02 -20.86 -6.23
C GLU A 53 -5.49 -20.62 -4.82
N TYR A 54 -4.30 -20.01 -4.71
CA TYR A 54 -3.73 -19.62 -3.42
C TYR A 54 -4.51 -18.47 -2.78
N ALA A 55 -4.78 -17.40 -3.53
CA ALA A 55 -5.46 -16.21 -3.02
C ALA A 55 -6.90 -16.52 -2.55
N PHE A 56 -7.62 -17.41 -3.25
CA PHE A 56 -8.99 -17.84 -2.88
C PHE A 56 -9.08 -18.65 -1.57
N LYS A 57 -7.94 -19.01 -0.96
CA LYS A 57 -7.91 -19.55 0.41
C LYS A 57 -8.16 -18.47 1.47
N PHE A 58 -7.98 -17.19 1.11
CA PHE A 58 -8.00 -16.06 2.05
C PHE A 58 -9.17 -15.08 1.82
N ASP A 59 -9.76 -15.06 0.61
CA ASP A 59 -10.92 -14.23 0.30
C ASP A 59 -11.78 -14.84 -0.82
N GLN A 60 -13.03 -14.39 -0.93
CA GLN A 60 -13.96 -14.73 -2.01
C GLN A 60 -13.77 -13.86 -3.26
N TYR A 61 -13.10 -12.71 -3.11
CA TYR A 61 -12.85 -11.76 -4.19
C TYR A 61 -11.35 -11.49 -4.31
N ILE A 62 -10.85 -11.57 -5.54
CA ILE A 62 -9.43 -11.42 -5.85
C ILE A 62 -9.24 -10.30 -6.87
N LEU A 63 -8.23 -9.47 -6.62
CA LEU A 63 -7.76 -8.45 -7.55
C LEU A 63 -6.60 -8.99 -8.39
N ILE A 64 -6.64 -8.67 -9.68
CA ILE A 64 -5.51 -8.84 -10.59
C ILE A 64 -5.12 -7.43 -11.06
N GLU A 65 -3.86 -7.09 -10.87
CA GLU A 65 -3.29 -5.78 -11.19
C GLU A 65 -2.02 -5.96 -12.02
N GLU A 66 -1.63 -4.93 -12.76
CA GLU A 66 -0.31 -4.89 -13.39
C GLU A 66 0.77 -4.78 -12.31
N PHE A 67 1.88 -5.49 -12.51
CA PHE A 67 3.06 -5.28 -11.70
C PHE A 67 3.73 -3.96 -12.10
N ILE A 68 3.84 -3.04 -11.14
CA ILE A 68 4.51 -1.75 -11.34
C ILE A 68 5.89 -1.83 -10.71
N ARG A 69 6.92 -1.70 -11.54
CA ARG A 69 8.31 -1.66 -11.07
C ARG A 69 8.66 -0.21 -10.69
N GLY A 70 9.09 0.00 -9.45
CA GLY A 70 9.40 1.33 -8.99
C GLY A 70 9.83 1.39 -7.53
N LYS A 71 9.93 2.62 -7.01
CA LYS A 71 10.19 2.89 -5.61
C LYS A 71 8.89 2.78 -4.82
N GLU A 72 8.83 1.86 -3.87
CA GLU A 72 7.76 1.83 -2.88
C GLU A 72 7.95 2.99 -1.91
N ILE A 73 6.89 3.79 -1.76
CA ILE A 73 6.87 4.90 -0.82
C ILE A 73 5.60 4.86 0.01
N THR A 74 5.65 5.46 1.19
CA THR A 74 4.46 5.66 2.02
C THR A 74 4.30 7.10 2.48
N ALA A 75 3.05 7.56 2.50
CA ALA A 75 2.62 8.86 2.97
C ALA A 75 1.77 8.71 4.23
N SER A 76 2.30 9.18 5.36
CA SER A 76 1.54 9.24 6.61
C SER A 76 0.76 10.55 6.66
N ILE A 77 -0.56 10.46 6.59
CA ILE A 77 -1.46 11.61 6.63
C ILE A 77 -1.85 11.87 8.08
N TYR A 78 -1.54 13.07 8.55
CA TYR A 78 -1.83 13.55 9.89
C TYR A 78 -2.95 14.58 9.80
N ASP A 79 -4.12 14.23 10.34
CA ASP A 79 -5.36 14.98 10.18
C ASP A 79 -5.95 15.37 11.54
N VAL A 80 -5.26 16.29 12.23
CA VAL A 80 -5.65 16.72 13.58
C VAL A 80 -6.18 18.15 13.59
N GLU A 81 -5.32 19.14 13.29
CA GLU A 81 -5.75 20.54 13.14
C GLU A 81 -5.87 20.93 11.67
N ASN A 82 -4.94 20.45 10.85
CA ASN A 82 -4.95 20.57 9.41
C ASN A 82 -4.52 19.22 8.83
N THR A 83 -5.09 18.83 7.69
CA THR A 83 -4.66 17.63 6.97
C THR A 83 -3.31 17.89 6.30
N ILE A 84 -2.26 17.24 6.79
CA ILE A 84 -0.91 17.34 6.22
C ILE A 84 -0.33 15.95 5.93
N CYS A 85 0.54 15.87 4.93
CA CYS A 85 1.39 14.69 4.72
C CYS A 85 2.70 14.88 5.47
N LEU A 86 3.01 13.94 6.37
CA LEU A 86 4.31 13.85 7.02
C LEU A 86 5.41 13.44 6.00
N PRO A 87 6.71 13.47 6.37
CA PRO A 87 7.78 13.10 5.46
C PRO A 87 7.58 11.73 4.84
N LEU A 88 7.69 11.64 3.52
CA LEU A 88 7.53 10.38 2.79
C LEU A 88 8.68 9.44 3.18
N ILE A 89 8.35 8.16 3.29
CA ILE A 89 9.33 7.11 3.53
C ILE A 89 9.49 6.32 2.24
N GLU A 90 10.73 6.12 1.78
CA GLU A 90 11.06 5.12 0.75
C GLU A 90 11.34 3.78 1.45
N ILE A 91 10.70 2.72 0.97
CA ILE A 91 10.83 1.37 1.51
C ILE A 91 11.69 0.57 0.53
N ILE A 92 12.82 0.06 1.00
CA ILE A 92 13.72 -0.79 0.22
C ILE A 92 13.65 -2.21 0.75
N PRO A 93 12.99 -3.15 0.05
CA PRO A 93 13.01 -4.56 0.42
C PRO A 93 14.40 -5.16 0.14
N LYS A 94 15.00 -5.87 1.11
CA LYS A 94 16.32 -6.53 0.90
C LYS A 94 16.25 -7.76 0.00
N THR A 95 15.06 -8.31 -0.23
CA THR A 95 14.81 -9.54 -1.00
C THR A 95 14.19 -9.26 -2.37
N GLY A 96 14.08 -7.99 -2.78
CA GLY A 96 13.51 -7.59 -4.07
C GLY A 96 11.97 -7.54 -4.13
N PHE A 97 11.26 -8.04 -3.11
CA PHE A 97 9.81 -7.93 -2.95
C PHE A 97 9.45 -7.61 -1.49
N TYR A 98 8.45 -6.75 -1.29
CA TYR A 98 7.96 -6.38 0.04
C TYR A 98 6.88 -7.36 0.54
N ASP A 99 7.32 -8.57 0.91
CA ASP A 99 6.45 -9.64 1.42
C ASP A 99 6.18 -9.55 2.94
N TYR A 100 5.28 -10.43 3.46
CA TYR A 100 4.91 -10.48 4.88
C TYR A 100 6.14 -10.65 5.79
N GLN A 101 7.08 -11.51 5.39
CA GLN A 101 8.30 -11.75 6.17
C GLN A 101 9.16 -10.48 6.24
N THR A 102 9.25 -9.75 5.14
CA THR A 102 9.98 -8.48 5.03
C THR A 102 9.37 -7.37 5.91
N LYS A 103 8.04 -7.31 6.02
CA LYS A 103 7.33 -6.28 6.80
C LYS A 103 7.48 -6.38 8.32
N TYR A 104 7.68 -7.59 8.86
CA TYR A 104 7.64 -7.82 10.33
C TYR A 104 8.91 -8.45 10.91
N THR A 105 9.89 -8.80 10.09
CA THR A 105 11.18 -9.27 10.58
C THR A 105 12.15 -8.09 10.69
N PRO A 106 12.62 -7.73 11.89
CA PRO A 106 13.59 -6.66 12.06
C PRO A 106 14.80 -6.86 11.15
N GLY A 107 15.09 -5.87 10.30
CA GLY A 107 16.26 -5.85 9.42
C GLY A 107 16.08 -6.39 8.00
N LEU A 108 14.85 -6.72 7.55
CA LEU A 108 14.58 -7.16 6.17
C LEU A 108 14.18 -6.04 5.20
N SER A 109 13.82 -4.85 5.68
CA SER A 109 13.67 -3.64 4.88
C SER A 109 14.53 -2.50 5.42
N GLU A 110 14.96 -1.62 4.52
CA GLU A 110 15.59 -0.34 4.86
C GLU A 110 14.60 0.79 4.57
N HIS A 111 14.46 1.72 5.51
CA HIS A 111 13.58 2.87 5.37
C HIS A 111 14.45 4.12 5.21
N ILE A 112 14.15 4.93 4.18
CA ILE A 112 14.84 6.19 3.94
C ILE A 112 13.85 7.33 4.09
N ILE A 113 14.17 8.25 4.99
CA ILE A 113 13.34 9.41 5.32
C ILE A 113 14.21 10.67 5.25
N PRO A 114 13.86 11.68 4.42
CA PRO A 114 12.79 11.66 3.44
C PRO A 114 13.08 10.72 2.25
N ALA A 115 12.05 10.19 1.61
CA ALA A 115 12.14 9.38 0.40
C ALA A 115 12.99 10.07 -0.69
N ARG A 116 13.89 9.34 -1.36
CA ARG A 116 14.80 9.92 -2.37
C ARG A 116 14.08 10.04 -3.71
N LEU A 117 13.38 11.15 -3.88
CA LEU A 117 12.63 11.54 -5.07
C LEU A 117 13.07 12.94 -5.52
N SER A 118 12.72 13.33 -6.75
CA SER A 118 12.82 14.73 -7.16
C SER A 118 11.85 15.59 -6.32
N GLU A 119 12.14 16.88 -6.16
CA GLU A 119 11.24 17.78 -5.40
C GLU A 119 9.81 17.80 -5.96
N GLU A 120 9.69 17.76 -7.29
CA GLU A 120 8.40 17.72 -7.99
C GLU A 120 7.62 16.44 -7.67
N THR A 121 8.24 15.27 -7.84
CA THR A 121 7.61 13.98 -7.57
C THR A 121 7.28 13.81 -6.10
N TYR A 122 8.17 14.26 -5.21
CA TYR A 122 7.96 14.23 -3.76
C TYR A 122 6.71 15.04 -3.37
N LYS A 123 6.62 16.29 -3.84
CA LYS A 123 5.47 17.15 -3.55
C LYS A 123 4.17 16.57 -4.12
N LYS A 124 4.21 16.06 -5.35
CA LYS A 124 3.05 15.43 -5.99
C LYS A 124 2.58 14.19 -5.22
N ALA A 125 3.50 13.37 -4.71
CA ALA A 125 3.15 12.21 -3.88
C ALA A 125 2.52 12.62 -2.55
N GLN A 126 3.00 13.69 -1.91
CA GLN A 126 2.35 14.24 -0.71
C GLN A 126 0.92 14.73 -0.99
N GLU A 127 0.73 15.47 -2.10
CA GLU A 127 -0.59 15.94 -2.54
C GLU A 127 -1.54 14.78 -2.83
N LEU A 128 -1.07 13.73 -3.51
CA LEU A 128 -1.85 12.52 -3.78
C LEU A 128 -2.23 11.77 -2.50
N GLY A 129 -1.32 11.70 -1.52
CA GLY A 129 -1.61 11.09 -0.22
C GLY A 129 -2.75 11.81 0.52
N VAL A 130 -2.69 13.15 0.58
CA VAL A 130 -3.76 13.97 1.17
C VAL A 130 -5.07 13.81 0.39
N LEU A 131 -5.01 13.84 -0.95
CA LEU A 131 -6.18 13.67 -1.80
C LEU A 131 -6.85 12.30 -1.58
N ALA A 132 -6.06 11.22 -1.50
CA ALA A 132 -6.58 9.87 -1.26
C ALA A 132 -7.26 9.76 0.12
N HIS A 133 -6.65 10.33 1.17
CA HIS A 133 -7.25 10.40 2.50
C HIS A 133 -8.61 11.11 2.49
N GLN A 134 -8.66 12.29 1.86
CA GLN A 134 -9.88 13.11 1.79
C GLN A 134 -10.97 12.46 0.92
N ALA A 135 -10.60 11.91 -0.24
CA ALA A 135 -11.53 11.26 -1.17
C ALA A 135 -12.24 10.06 -0.55
N LEU A 136 -11.57 9.35 0.37
CA LEU A 136 -12.14 8.22 1.10
C LEU A 136 -12.87 8.63 2.40
N GLY A 137 -12.92 9.92 2.74
CA GLY A 137 -13.54 10.40 3.96
C GLY A 137 -12.83 9.91 5.23
N CYS A 138 -11.52 9.66 5.14
CA CYS A 138 -10.71 9.32 6.31
C CYS A 138 -10.71 10.47 7.33
N ARG A 139 -10.41 10.15 8.58
CA ARG A 139 -10.28 11.13 9.68
C ARG A 139 -9.07 10.77 10.55
N HIS A 140 -8.46 11.78 11.16
CA HIS A 140 -7.39 11.67 12.15
C HIS A 140 -6.05 11.18 11.57
N LEU A 141 -6.06 10.02 10.92
CA LEU A 141 -4.88 9.43 10.32
C LEU A 141 -5.22 8.51 9.15
N SER A 142 -4.29 8.41 8.20
CA SER A 142 -4.17 7.25 7.33
C SER A 142 -2.73 7.09 6.87
N ARG A 143 -2.38 5.89 6.41
CA ARG A 143 -1.14 5.66 5.67
C ARG A 143 -1.49 5.30 4.23
N VAL A 144 -0.99 6.07 3.28
CA VAL A 144 -1.22 5.84 1.85
C VAL A 144 0.05 5.25 1.26
N ASP A 145 -0.04 4.01 0.79
CA ASP A 145 1.08 3.30 0.20
C ASP A 145 1.03 3.49 -1.32
N MET A 146 2.18 3.82 -1.92
CA MET A 146 2.29 4.19 -3.33
C MET A 146 3.54 3.57 -3.96
N ILE A 147 3.55 3.47 -5.29
CA ILE A 147 4.75 3.20 -6.09
C ILE A 147 5.02 4.37 -7.02
N VAL A 148 6.27 4.82 -7.06
CA VAL A 148 6.79 5.72 -8.11
C VAL A 148 7.46 4.86 -9.18
N GLU A 149 6.83 4.76 -10.35
CA GLU A 149 7.32 3.93 -11.46
C GLU A 149 8.69 4.43 -11.96
N GLU A 150 9.62 3.51 -12.18
CA GLU A 150 11.02 3.82 -12.52
C GLU A 150 11.13 4.60 -13.85
N ASP A 151 10.40 4.18 -14.88
CA ASP A 151 10.56 4.69 -16.25
C ASP A 151 9.82 6.03 -16.48
N THR A 152 8.59 6.15 -15.99
CA THR A 152 7.73 7.32 -16.27
C THR A 152 7.69 8.32 -15.14
N GLN A 153 8.14 7.92 -13.94
CA GLN A 153 7.95 8.68 -12.69
C GLN A 153 6.47 8.92 -12.33
N ASN A 154 5.54 8.15 -12.92
CA ASN A 154 4.14 8.15 -12.51
C ASN A 154 4.00 7.60 -11.09
N ILE A 155 3.06 8.16 -10.35
CA ILE A 155 2.77 7.76 -8.97
C ILE A 155 1.45 6.99 -8.99
N TYR A 156 1.49 5.77 -8.47
CA TYR A 156 0.34 4.89 -8.34
C TYR A 156 0.00 4.71 -6.87
N VAL A 157 -1.22 5.07 -6.48
CA VAL A 157 -1.75 4.79 -5.15
C VAL A 157 -2.18 3.32 -5.11
N LEU A 158 -1.61 2.56 -4.18
CA LEU A 158 -1.87 1.13 -4.05
C LEU A 158 -3.01 0.85 -3.07
N GLU A 159 -2.93 1.44 -1.88
CA GLU A 159 -3.90 1.24 -0.81
C GLU A 159 -3.86 2.40 0.20
N VAL A 160 -4.97 2.53 0.95
CA VAL A 160 -5.08 3.43 2.08
C VAL A 160 -5.36 2.62 3.34
N ASN A 161 -4.43 2.68 4.27
CA ASN A 161 -4.52 2.03 5.58
C ASN A 161 -5.09 3.04 6.59
N THR A 162 -6.35 2.87 6.98
CA THR A 162 -7.05 3.75 7.95
C THR A 162 -6.60 3.51 9.39
N ILE A 163 -6.06 2.32 9.69
CA ILE A 163 -5.45 1.97 10.97
C ILE A 163 -4.05 1.38 10.66
N PRO A 164 -3.05 2.23 10.39
CA PRO A 164 -1.70 1.73 10.12
C PRO A 164 -1.06 1.16 11.38
N GLY A 165 0.02 0.41 11.19
CA GLY A 165 0.85 -0.05 12.31
C GLY A 165 1.35 1.11 13.17
N MET A 166 1.27 0.94 14.48
CA MET A 166 1.61 1.96 15.50
C MET A 166 2.64 1.43 16.52
N THR A 167 3.52 0.52 16.11
CA THR A 167 4.66 0.09 16.93
C THR A 167 5.85 1.04 16.73
N GLU A 168 6.85 0.98 17.61
CA GLU A 168 8.06 1.83 17.52
C GLU A 168 8.82 1.70 16.19
N THR A 169 8.69 0.55 15.51
CA THR A 169 9.32 0.27 14.21
C THR A 169 8.34 0.38 13.04
N SER A 170 7.12 0.88 13.27
CA SER A 170 6.14 1.07 12.21
C SER A 170 6.38 2.36 11.44
N LEU A 171 6.06 2.34 10.14
CA LEU A 171 6.29 3.45 9.21
C LEU A 171 5.62 4.76 9.64
N TYR A 172 4.42 4.72 10.22
CA TYR A 172 3.70 5.94 10.58
C TYR A 172 4.39 6.67 11.76
N PRO A 173 4.65 6.03 12.92
CA PRO A 173 5.47 6.63 13.97
C PRO A 173 6.86 7.09 13.51
N GLU A 174 7.49 6.37 12.58
CA GLU A 174 8.81 6.74 12.04
C GLU A 174 8.76 8.06 11.25
N SER A 175 7.75 8.22 10.39
CA SER A 175 7.49 9.46 9.65
C SER A 175 7.18 10.63 10.60
N ALA A 176 6.36 10.39 11.62
CA ALA A 176 6.04 11.39 12.65
C ALA A 176 7.27 11.84 13.43
N LYS A 177 8.13 10.90 13.83
CA LYS A 177 9.38 11.20 14.52
C LYS A 177 10.34 12.02 13.64
N ALA A 178 10.45 11.69 12.36
CA ALA A 178 11.24 12.48 11.41
C ALA A 178 10.71 13.90 11.22
N PHE A 179 9.40 14.12 11.44
CA PHE A 179 8.77 15.43 11.47
C PHE A 179 8.95 16.16 12.82
N GLY A 180 9.46 15.49 13.86
CA GLY A 180 9.65 16.04 15.20
C GLY A 180 8.48 15.81 16.16
N ILE A 181 7.60 14.84 15.88
CA ILE A 181 6.51 14.44 16.77
C ILE A 181 6.89 13.12 17.45
N GLU A 182 7.03 13.14 18.78
CA GLU A 182 7.29 11.93 19.54
C GLU A 182 6.04 11.06 19.67
N PHE A 183 6.23 9.74 19.80
CA PHE A 183 5.12 8.78 19.77
C PHE A 183 4.02 9.05 20.82
N PRO A 184 4.32 9.39 22.09
CA PRO A 184 3.27 9.73 23.06
C PRO A 184 2.44 10.94 22.65
N ASP A 185 3.08 11.98 22.10
CA ASP A 185 2.40 13.21 21.65
C ASP A 185 1.53 12.93 20.42
N LEU A 186 1.99 12.05 19.52
CA LEU A 186 1.23 11.59 18.37
C LEU A 186 -0.08 10.90 18.79
N ILE A 187 0.01 9.98 19.76
CA ILE A 187 -1.18 9.26 20.25
C ILE A 187 -2.13 10.20 20.99
N ASP A 188 -1.59 11.08 21.83
CA ASP A 188 -2.38 12.07 22.57
C ASP A 188 -3.13 13.02 21.62
N SER A 189 -2.50 13.45 20.52
CA SER A 189 -3.15 14.32 19.54
C SER A 189 -4.33 13.65 18.83
N PHE A 190 -4.21 12.37 18.45
CA PHE A 190 -5.33 11.61 17.89
C PHE A 190 -6.48 11.42 18.88
N ILE A 191 -6.18 11.11 20.14
CA ILE A 191 -7.20 10.96 21.20
C ILE A 191 -7.94 12.29 21.38
N LYS A 192 -7.21 13.40 21.50
CA LYS A 192 -7.81 14.74 21.64
C LYS A 192 -8.66 15.13 20.42
N SER A 193 -8.20 14.82 19.21
CA SER A 193 -8.94 15.09 17.98
C SER A 193 -10.25 14.29 17.92
N ALA A 194 -10.20 13.01 18.28
CA ALA A 194 -11.37 12.13 18.32
C ALA A 194 -12.43 12.62 19.31
N LEU A 195 -12.02 13.13 20.48
CA LEU A 195 -12.93 13.68 21.49
C LEU A 195 -13.63 14.99 21.06
N ARG A 196 -13.02 15.78 20.16
CA ARG A 196 -13.65 17.00 19.59
C ARG A 196 -14.63 16.69 18.46
N SER A 197 -14.54 15.48 17.90
CA SER A 197 -15.28 15.06 16.70
C SER A 197 -16.56 14.26 17.02
N ILE A 198 -17.01 14.30 18.28
CA ILE A 198 -18.28 13.76 18.80
C ILE A 198 -19.27 14.91 18.95
#